data_AF-A0A924X456-F1
#
_entry.id   AF-A0A924X456-F1
#
_cell.length_a   1.000
_cell.length_b   1.000
_cell.length_c   1.000
_cell.angle_alpha   90.00
_cell.angle_beta   90.00
_cell.angle_gamma   90.00
#
_symmetry.space_group_name_H-M   'P 1'
#
loop_
_entity.id
_entity.type
_entity.pdbx_description
1 polymer ?
#
loop_
_entity_poly.entity_id
_entity_poly.type
_entity_poly.pdbx_seq_one_letter_code
_entity_poly.pdbx_strand_id
1 'polypeptide(L)'
;MYFLGFAGRSDDKVFANEMTFAQKLFDTHYDTQGHSIALLNSYGTFEKVPIATAHNLTDALNGVAKRMNVEEDILFLFLSWHGSRNFNLSVAFYPVQLNDLSADELKKILDESGIKNRVIVVLACYSGGFIDALKNDNTLILTAARRDRTSFGCGVESEFTYFGDAFFVQALSGKPFAGIRFKKVGRSATGSFTDIYAGLCAS
;
A
#
# COMPACT_ATOMS: atom_id res chain seq x y z
N MET A 1 15.40 4.07 4.47
CA MET A 1 14.07 3.61 3.99
C MET A 1 13.02 3.89 5.05
N TYR A 2 11.82 4.29 4.62
CA TYR A 2 10.67 4.57 5.48
C TYR A 2 9.49 3.68 5.09
N PHE A 3 8.71 3.22 6.07
CA PHE A 3 7.47 2.47 5.83
C PHE A 3 6.26 3.33 6.22
N LEU A 4 5.29 3.44 5.31
CA LEU A 4 3.98 4.01 5.62
C LEU A 4 2.89 3.03 5.22
N GLY A 5 2.08 2.64 6.21
CA GLY A 5 0.92 1.79 6.03
C GLY A 5 -0.40 2.56 6.07
N PHE A 6 -1.35 2.24 5.20
CA PHE A 6 -2.70 2.81 5.19
C PHE A 6 -3.76 1.71 5.02
N ALA A 7 -4.54 1.45 6.06
CA ALA A 7 -5.68 0.53 6.03
C ALA A 7 -7.00 1.34 6.08
N GLY A 8 -7.67 1.46 4.93
CA GLY A 8 -8.74 2.45 4.75
C GLY A 8 -10.09 2.09 5.36
N ARG A 9 -10.30 0.84 5.81
CA ARG A 9 -11.63 0.33 6.12
C ARG A 9 -11.71 -0.44 7.43
N SER A 10 -12.72 -0.12 8.26
CA SER A 10 -12.91 -0.68 9.61
C SER A 10 -13.89 -1.84 9.72
N ASP A 11 -14.60 -2.17 8.65
CA ASP A 11 -15.58 -3.27 8.58
C ASP A 11 -14.91 -4.65 8.56
N ASP A 12 -13.70 -4.76 8.02
CA ASP A 12 -12.93 -6.00 7.98
C ASP A 12 -11.58 -5.87 8.68
N LYS A 13 -11.32 -6.75 9.64
CA LYS A 13 -10.07 -6.74 10.42
C LYS A 13 -8.84 -7.09 9.60
N VAL A 14 -9.00 -7.78 8.47
CA VAL A 14 -7.90 -8.23 7.60
C VAL A 14 -6.98 -7.09 7.20
N PHE A 15 -7.53 -5.91 6.87
CA PHE A 15 -6.72 -4.77 6.44
C PHE A 15 -5.78 -4.28 7.55
N ALA A 16 -6.29 -4.18 8.78
CA ALA A 16 -5.48 -3.79 9.93
C ALA A 16 -4.47 -4.87 10.32
N ASN A 17 -4.83 -6.14 10.21
CA ASN A 17 -3.94 -7.27 10.49
C ASN A 17 -2.76 -7.31 9.51
N GLU A 18 -3.02 -7.25 8.21
CA GLU A 18 -1.99 -7.22 7.17
C GLU A 18 -1.05 -6.03 7.34
N MET A 19 -1.60 -4.85 7.65
CA MET A 19 -0.82 -3.64 7.87
C MET A 19 0.09 -3.76 9.09
N THR A 20 -0.43 -4.30 10.17
CA THR A 20 0.32 -4.52 11.42
C THR A 20 1.44 -5.54 11.21
N PHE A 21 1.15 -6.61 10.47
CA PHE A 21 2.16 -7.61 10.09
C PHE A 21 3.24 -7.01 9.20
N ALA A 22 2.86 -6.28 8.15
CA ALA A 22 3.79 -5.64 7.23
C ALA A 22 4.69 -4.65 7.96
N GLN A 23 4.14 -3.79 8.84
CA GLN A 23 4.95 -2.87 9.63
C GLN A 23 5.99 -3.63 10.48
N LYS A 24 5.57 -4.67 11.21
CA LYS A 24 6.48 -5.47 12.05
C LYS A 24 7.57 -6.16 11.23
N LEU A 25 7.22 -6.70 10.06
CA LEU A 25 8.16 -7.31 9.12
C LEU A 25 9.21 -6.29 8.67
N PHE A 26 8.79 -5.09 8.28
CA PHE A 26 9.69 -4.02 7.85
C PHE A 26 10.58 -3.53 9.00
N ASP A 27 10.02 -3.36 10.19
CA ASP A 27 10.79 -2.94 11.36
C ASP A 27 11.87 -3.96 11.74
N THR A 28 11.57 -5.26 11.58
CA THR A 28 12.48 -6.35 11.98
C THR A 28 13.53 -6.66 10.93
N HIS A 29 13.15 -6.66 9.65
CA HIS A 29 13.98 -7.20 8.57
C HIS A 29 14.51 -6.16 7.59
N TYR A 30 13.99 -4.93 7.64
CA TYR A 30 14.26 -3.89 6.66
C TYR A 30 14.64 -2.54 7.28
N ASP A 31 15.06 -2.56 8.55
CA ASP A 31 15.61 -1.41 9.29
C ASP A 31 14.69 -0.18 9.28
N THR A 32 13.38 -0.40 9.36
CA THR A 32 12.40 0.69 9.46
C THR A 32 11.99 0.98 10.90
N GLN A 33 12.59 0.33 11.90
CA GLN A 33 12.30 0.61 13.30
C GLN A 33 12.61 2.09 13.61
N GLY A 34 11.58 2.85 14.03
CA GLY A 34 11.68 4.31 14.22
C GLY A 34 11.45 5.14 12.95
N HIS A 35 11.30 4.48 11.79
CA HIS A 35 11.02 5.05 10.47
C HIS A 35 9.72 4.48 9.84
N SER A 36 8.86 3.87 10.66
CA SER A 36 7.60 3.28 10.24
C SER A 36 6.41 3.96 10.90
N ILE A 37 5.33 4.12 10.14
CA ILE A 37 4.03 4.58 10.66
C ILE A 37 2.89 3.83 9.96
N ALA A 38 1.89 3.41 10.72
CA ALA A 38 0.67 2.83 10.20
C ALA A 38 -0.52 3.72 10.53
N LEU A 39 -1.40 3.92 9.54
CA LEU A 39 -2.68 4.59 9.68
C LEU A 39 -3.78 3.53 9.50
N LEU A 40 -4.61 3.32 10.52
CA LEU A 40 -5.54 2.19 10.56
C LEU A 40 -6.96 2.64 10.88
N ASN A 41 -7.90 2.29 10.00
CA ASN A 41 -9.31 2.30 10.34
C ASN A 41 -9.66 0.94 10.95
N SER A 42 -9.65 0.85 12.28
CA SER A 42 -10.08 -0.36 13.01
C SER A 42 -10.59 0.00 14.41
N TYR A 43 -11.74 -0.57 14.77
CA TYR A 43 -12.32 -0.39 16.11
C TYR A 43 -11.44 -0.94 17.24
N GLY A 44 -10.53 -1.87 16.94
CA GLY A 44 -9.62 -2.43 17.94
C GLY A 44 -8.39 -1.55 18.23
N THR A 45 -8.09 -0.58 17.35
CA THR A 45 -6.83 0.17 17.40
C THR A 45 -7.00 1.69 17.44
N PHE A 46 -8.22 2.23 17.33
CA PHE A 46 -8.47 3.66 17.15
C PHE A 46 -7.92 4.56 18.27
N GLU A 47 -7.75 4.05 19.49
CA GLU A 47 -7.15 4.81 20.61
C GLU A 47 -5.62 4.82 20.60
N LYS A 48 -4.99 3.93 19.82
CA LYS A 48 -3.55 3.66 19.87
C LYS A 48 -2.83 4.02 18.58
N VAL A 49 -3.54 3.94 17.46
CA VAL A 49 -2.98 4.10 16.12
C VAL A 49 -3.76 5.20 15.40
N PRO A 50 -3.10 6.15 14.71
CA PRO A 50 -3.80 7.19 13.98
C PRO A 50 -4.78 6.61 12.96
N ILE A 51 -5.94 7.24 12.84
CA ILE A 51 -6.99 6.84 11.91
C ILE A 51 -6.52 7.07 10.46
N ALA A 52 -6.86 6.15 9.56
CA ALA A 52 -6.56 6.28 8.14
C ALA A 52 -7.53 7.28 7.48
N THR A 53 -7.06 8.50 7.27
CA THR A 53 -7.78 9.57 6.55
C THR A 53 -6.85 10.23 5.54
N ALA A 54 -7.41 10.87 4.51
CA ALA A 54 -6.61 11.64 3.55
C ALA A 54 -5.74 12.71 4.26
N HIS A 55 -6.29 13.38 5.27
CA HIS A 55 -5.57 14.38 6.06
C HIS A 55 -4.37 13.76 6.82
N ASN A 56 -4.60 12.66 7.54
CA ASN A 56 -3.53 11.99 8.29
C ASN A 56 -2.48 11.38 7.36
N LEU A 57 -2.87 10.93 6.16
CA LEU A 57 -1.93 10.47 5.14
C LEU A 57 -1.01 11.61 4.69
N THR A 58 -1.58 12.78 4.38
CA THR A 58 -0.81 13.98 4.03
C THR A 58 0.16 14.37 5.14
N ASP A 59 -0.31 14.43 6.40
CA ASP A 59 0.52 14.81 7.53
C ASP A 59 1.64 13.79 7.80
N ALA A 60 1.33 12.49 7.70
CA ALA A 60 2.31 11.43 7.85
C ALA A 60 3.38 11.50 6.75
N LEU A 61 2.99 11.68 5.48
CA LEU A 61 3.93 11.82 4.36
C LEU A 61 4.81 13.06 4.52
N ASN A 62 4.24 14.20 4.92
CA ASN A 62 5.01 15.40 5.22
C ASN A 62 5.98 15.20 6.39
N GLY A 63 5.55 14.47 7.42
CA GLY A 63 6.38 14.11 8.56
C GLY A 63 7.55 13.19 8.19
N VAL A 64 7.31 12.21 7.30
CA VAL A 64 8.33 11.33 6.73
C VAL A 64 9.30 12.14 5.87
N ALA A 65 8.79 12.95 4.93
CA ALA A 65 9.61 13.76 4.02
C ALA A 65 10.60 14.68 4.75
N LYS A 66 10.20 15.25 5.90
CA LYS A 66 11.05 16.10 6.74
C LYS A 66 12.24 15.38 7.40
N ARG A 67 12.16 14.06 7.55
CA ARG A 67 13.21 13.22 8.18
C ARG A 67 14.05 12.48 7.15
N MET A 68 13.43 12.20 6.01
CA MET A 68 14.00 11.48 4.89
C MET A 68 15.06 12.31 4.16
N ASN A 69 16.15 11.68 3.71
CA ASN A 69 16.94 12.24 2.62
C ASN A 69 16.20 11.97 1.29
N VAL A 70 15.41 12.94 0.82
CA VAL A 70 14.50 12.73 -0.32
C VAL A 70 15.17 12.36 -1.64
N GLU A 71 16.49 12.54 -1.76
CA GLU A 71 17.27 12.14 -2.94
C GLU A 71 17.69 10.66 -2.90
N GLU A 72 17.90 10.09 -1.71
CA GLU A 72 18.51 8.76 -1.54
C GLU A 72 17.58 7.74 -0.92
N ASP A 73 16.78 8.16 0.07
CA ASP A 73 15.88 7.28 0.77
C ASP A 73 14.70 6.86 -0.09
N ILE A 74 14.08 5.75 0.29
CA ILE A 74 12.89 5.18 -0.35
C ILE A 74 11.72 5.24 0.64
N LEU A 75 10.57 5.73 0.18
CA LEU A 75 9.29 5.49 0.83
C LEU A 75 8.68 4.18 0.33
N PHE A 76 8.45 3.25 1.24
CA PHE A 76 7.61 2.08 1.01
C PHE A 76 6.19 2.37 1.52
N LEU A 77 5.25 2.58 0.60
CA LEU A 77 3.86 2.87 0.88
C LEU A 77 3.01 1.61 0.63
N PHE A 78 2.37 1.09 1.67
CA PHE A 78 1.43 -0.02 1.58
C PHE A 78 0.00 0.44 1.84
N LEU A 79 -0.88 0.24 0.87
CA LEU A 79 -2.28 0.64 0.91
C LEU A 79 -3.17 -0.60 0.83
N SER A 80 -4.15 -0.75 1.74
CA SER A 80 -5.07 -1.89 1.74
C SER A 80 -6.53 -1.46 2.05
N TRP A 81 -7.47 -1.85 1.20
CA TRP A 81 -8.90 -1.54 1.33
C TRP A 81 -9.79 -2.34 0.34
N HIS A 82 -11.11 -2.15 0.40
CA HIS A 82 -12.06 -2.65 -0.61
C HIS A 82 -12.03 -1.83 -1.91
N GLY A 83 -11.49 -2.42 -2.98
CA GLY A 83 -11.42 -1.76 -4.27
C GLY A 83 -12.73 -1.73 -5.05
N SER A 84 -12.89 -0.74 -5.93
CA SER A 84 -14.03 -0.59 -6.83
C SER A 84 -13.58 -0.30 -8.27
N ARG A 85 -14.49 -0.43 -9.23
CA ARG A 85 -14.21 -0.14 -10.66
C ARG A 85 -13.91 1.34 -10.94
N ASN A 86 -14.21 2.23 -10.00
CA ASN A 86 -13.94 3.66 -10.11
C ASN A 86 -12.53 4.02 -9.65
N PHE A 87 -11.73 3.04 -9.21
CA PHE A 87 -10.34 3.23 -8.78
C PHE A 87 -10.19 4.26 -7.65
N ASN A 88 -11.10 4.21 -6.69
CA ASN A 88 -11.03 5.00 -5.46
C ASN A 88 -10.57 4.15 -4.29
N LEU A 89 -9.76 4.77 -3.44
CA LEU A 89 -9.44 4.29 -2.12
C LEU A 89 -10.63 4.59 -1.21
N SER A 90 -11.40 3.55 -0.88
CA SER A 90 -12.52 3.68 0.03
C SER A 90 -12.01 3.88 1.45
N VAL A 91 -12.40 4.98 2.07
CA VAL A 91 -12.04 5.34 3.43
C VAL A 91 -13.29 5.34 4.29
N ALA A 92 -13.38 4.41 5.24
CA ALA A 92 -14.58 4.28 6.07
C ALA A 92 -14.25 3.88 7.51
N PHE A 93 -14.90 4.58 8.44
CA PHE A 93 -14.90 4.29 9.86
C PHE A 93 -16.25 4.66 10.46
N TYR A 94 -17.22 3.75 10.50
CA TYR A 94 -18.55 4.08 11.05
C TYR A 94 -18.47 4.41 12.55
N PRO A 95 -19.22 5.41 13.08
CA PRO A 95 -20.19 6.28 12.40
C PRO A 95 -19.59 7.55 11.77
N VAL A 96 -18.26 7.70 11.75
CA VAL A 96 -17.58 8.87 11.19
C VAL A 96 -17.59 8.80 9.66
N GLN A 97 -18.15 9.83 9.02
CA GLN A 97 -18.06 9.97 7.57
C GLN A 97 -16.67 10.48 7.22
N LEU A 98 -15.94 9.70 6.41
CA LEU A 98 -14.62 10.03 5.91
C LEU A 98 -14.70 10.17 4.39
N ASN A 99 -13.81 10.99 3.82
CA ASN A 99 -13.73 11.16 2.38
C ASN A 99 -12.88 10.04 1.79
N ASP A 100 -13.42 9.36 0.78
CA ASP A 100 -12.65 8.51 -0.11
C ASP A 100 -11.53 9.31 -0.79
N LEU A 101 -10.48 8.61 -1.21
CA LEU A 101 -9.33 9.21 -1.89
C LEU A 101 -9.21 8.64 -3.30
N SER A 102 -9.34 9.49 -4.32
CA SER A 102 -9.12 9.08 -5.72
C SER A 102 -7.64 8.83 -6.01
N ALA A 103 -7.35 8.12 -7.10
CA ALA A 103 -5.98 7.90 -7.55
C ALA A 103 -5.23 9.21 -7.84
N ASP A 104 -5.92 10.22 -8.39
CA ASP A 104 -5.34 11.53 -8.70
C ASP A 104 -5.07 12.36 -7.43
N GLU A 105 -5.94 12.30 -6.43
CA GLU A 105 -5.70 12.94 -5.13
C GLU A 105 -4.54 12.28 -4.40
N LEU A 106 -4.44 10.93 -4.42
CA LEU A 106 -3.30 10.21 -3.87
C LEU A 106 -2.00 10.63 -4.57
N LYS A 107 -2.01 10.72 -5.91
CA LYS A 107 -0.87 11.23 -6.68
C LYS A 107 -0.48 12.63 -6.22
N LYS A 108 -1.45 13.53 -6.10
CA LYS A 108 -1.24 14.91 -5.68
C LYS A 108 -0.58 14.98 -4.30
N ILE A 109 -1.12 14.26 -3.32
CA ILE A 109 -0.57 14.21 -1.96
C ILE A 109 0.89 13.72 -1.96
N LEU A 110 1.19 12.67 -2.74
CA LEU A 110 2.55 12.13 -2.85
C LEU A 110 3.51 13.13 -3.51
N ASP A 111 3.08 13.81 -4.56
CA ASP A 111 3.90 14.80 -5.27
C ASP A 111 4.14 16.05 -4.42
N GLU A 112 3.12 16.52 -3.69
CA GLU A 112 3.23 17.67 -2.78
C GLU A 112 4.13 17.38 -1.57
N SER A 113 4.26 16.11 -1.16
CA SER A 113 5.19 15.72 -0.08
C SER A 113 6.67 15.89 -0.45
N GLY A 114 7.00 16.01 -1.75
CA GLY A 114 8.38 16.11 -2.24
C GLY A 114 9.18 14.79 -2.20
N ILE A 115 8.60 13.69 -1.72
CA ILE A 115 9.23 12.36 -1.71
C ILE A 115 9.41 11.88 -3.16
N LYS A 116 10.64 11.62 -3.59
CA LYS A 116 10.92 11.22 -4.98
C LYS A 116 10.86 9.71 -5.19
N ASN A 117 11.63 8.96 -4.42
CA ASN A 117 11.77 7.51 -4.60
C ASN A 117 10.68 6.77 -3.82
N ARG A 118 9.83 6.04 -4.54
CA ARG A 118 8.62 5.44 -3.98
C ARG A 118 8.51 3.97 -4.40
N VAL A 119 8.15 3.12 -3.47
CA VAL A 119 7.60 1.78 -3.73
C VAL A 119 6.18 1.79 -3.22
N ILE A 120 5.20 1.66 -4.10
CA ILE A 120 3.77 1.74 -3.75
C ILE A 120 3.13 0.37 -3.99
N VAL A 121 2.61 -0.22 -2.92
CA VAL A 121 1.88 -1.49 -2.96
C VAL A 121 0.40 -1.20 -2.74
N VAL A 122 -0.41 -1.55 -3.73
CA VAL A 122 -1.86 -1.30 -3.75
C VAL A 122 -2.59 -2.65 -3.67
N LEU A 123 -3.09 -2.96 -2.47
CA LEU A 123 -3.87 -4.15 -2.19
C LEU A 123 -5.37 -3.82 -2.19
N ALA A 124 -5.98 -3.96 -3.36
CA ALA A 124 -7.41 -3.78 -3.55
C ALA A 124 -7.90 -4.47 -4.85
N CYS A 125 -9.19 -4.75 -4.92
CA CYS A 125 -9.85 -5.09 -6.20
C CYS A 125 -9.64 -3.98 -7.22
N TYR A 126 -9.38 -4.33 -8.48
CA TYR A 126 -9.16 -3.36 -9.55
C TYR A 126 -7.96 -2.40 -9.34
N SER A 127 -7.04 -2.71 -8.41
CA SER A 127 -5.89 -1.88 -8.03
C SER A 127 -4.98 -1.47 -9.19
N GLY A 128 -4.92 -2.25 -10.27
CA GLY A 128 -4.24 -1.87 -11.51
C GLY A 128 -4.73 -0.56 -12.14
N GLY A 129 -5.91 -0.06 -11.76
CA GLY A 129 -6.41 1.25 -12.19
C GLY A 129 -5.66 2.45 -11.60
N PHE A 130 -4.87 2.26 -10.53
CA PHE A 130 -4.07 3.32 -9.91
C PHE A 130 -2.74 3.57 -10.66
N ILE A 131 -2.30 2.63 -11.49
CA ILE A 131 -0.98 2.67 -12.13
C ILE A 131 -0.82 3.92 -12.99
N ASP A 132 -1.81 4.24 -13.81
CA ASP A 132 -1.71 5.37 -14.75
C ASP A 132 -1.56 6.72 -14.05
N ALA A 133 -2.20 6.90 -12.89
CA ALA A 133 -2.09 8.12 -12.09
C ALA A 133 -0.77 8.18 -11.32
N LEU A 134 -0.33 7.05 -10.74
CA LEU A 134 0.81 7.02 -9.81
C LEU A 134 2.17 6.86 -10.49
N LYS A 135 2.22 6.40 -11.75
CA LYS A 135 3.49 6.12 -12.45
C LYS A 135 4.31 7.39 -12.65
N ASN A 136 5.61 7.29 -12.37
CA ASN A 136 6.63 8.25 -12.74
C ASN A 136 8.01 7.54 -12.76
N ASP A 137 9.07 8.26 -13.13
CA ASP A 137 10.41 7.70 -13.29
C ASP A 137 11.06 7.17 -12.00
N ASN A 138 10.53 7.55 -10.82
CA ASN A 138 11.07 7.21 -9.50
C ASN A 138 10.12 6.34 -8.66
N THR A 139 9.05 5.79 -9.27
CA THR A 139 8.05 5.01 -8.55
C THR A 139 7.97 3.57 -9.07
N LEU A 140 8.20 2.61 -8.19
CA LEU A 140 7.84 1.20 -8.38
C LEU A 140 6.42 0.97 -7.87
N ILE A 141 5.52 0.47 -8.71
CA ILE A 141 4.13 0.18 -8.33
C ILE A 141 3.89 -1.33 -8.39
N LEU A 142 3.34 -1.87 -7.30
CA LEU A 142 2.83 -3.24 -7.23
C LEU A 142 1.34 -3.21 -6.93
N THR A 143 0.55 -3.93 -7.72
CA THR A 143 -0.91 -4.02 -7.56
C THR A 143 -1.34 -5.46 -7.39
N ALA A 144 -2.28 -5.72 -6.49
CA ALA A 144 -2.81 -7.07 -6.24
C ALA A 144 -3.76 -7.60 -7.34
N ALA A 145 -4.25 -6.72 -8.23
CA ALA A 145 -5.14 -7.08 -9.32
C ALA A 145 -4.95 -6.19 -10.55
N ARG A 146 -5.38 -6.69 -11.72
CA ARG A 146 -5.51 -5.87 -12.94
C ARG A 146 -6.64 -4.85 -12.81
N ARG A 147 -6.62 -3.77 -13.61
CA ARG A 147 -7.68 -2.73 -13.60
C ARG A 147 -9.09 -3.24 -13.88
N ASP A 148 -9.22 -4.39 -14.54
CA ASP A 148 -10.49 -4.96 -15.02
C ASP A 148 -10.93 -6.20 -14.23
N ARG A 149 -10.23 -6.56 -13.14
CA ARG A 149 -10.50 -7.74 -12.33
C ARG A 149 -10.38 -7.47 -10.83
N THR A 150 -11.10 -8.25 -10.02
CA THR A 150 -10.98 -8.26 -8.55
C THR A 150 -9.70 -8.96 -8.08
N SER A 151 -9.24 -8.60 -6.88
CA SER A 151 -8.26 -9.39 -6.11
C SER A 151 -8.99 -10.48 -5.31
N PHE A 152 -8.25 -11.42 -4.71
CA PHE A 152 -8.82 -12.55 -3.97
C PHE A 152 -8.38 -12.54 -2.49
N GLY A 153 -9.24 -13.07 -1.60
CA GLY A 153 -8.87 -13.38 -0.22
C GLY A 153 -9.35 -12.41 0.87
N CYS A 154 -10.18 -11.41 0.56
CA CYS A 154 -10.74 -10.50 1.58
C CYS A 154 -11.98 -11.11 2.27
N GLY A 155 -11.91 -12.35 2.76
CA GLY A 155 -13.00 -12.96 3.53
C GLY A 155 -13.01 -12.47 4.98
N VAL A 156 -14.18 -12.32 5.58
CA VAL A 156 -14.41 -11.85 6.96
C VAL A 156 -13.65 -12.62 8.05
N GLU A 157 -13.23 -13.86 7.77
CA GLU A 157 -12.46 -14.73 8.69
C GLU A 157 -10.98 -14.89 8.31
N SER A 158 -10.52 -14.26 7.23
CA SER A 158 -9.14 -14.43 6.75
C SER A 158 -8.18 -13.53 7.53
N GLU A 159 -7.10 -14.10 8.08
CA GLU A 159 -6.03 -13.33 8.74
C GLU A 159 -5.22 -12.50 7.74
N PHE A 160 -5.11 -12.98 6.49
CA PHE A 160 -4.42 -12.37 5.37
C PHE A 160 -5.20 -12.55 4.07
N THR A 161 -5.07 -11.61 3.14
CA THR A 161 -5.43 -11.83 1.73
C THR A 161 -4.40 -12.73 1.05
N TYR A 162 -4.75 -13.34 -0.08
CA TYR A 162 -3.81 -14.16 -0.86
C TYR A 162 -2.57 -13.36 -1.29
N PHE A 163 -2.74 -12.09 -1.67
CA PHE A 163 -1.60 -11.25 -2.02
C PHE A 163 -0.76 -10.92 -0.79
N GLY A 164 -1.39 -10.57 0.33
CA GLY A 164 -0.69 -10.24 1.57
C GLY A 164 0.16 -11.40 2.08
N ASP A 165 -0.40 -12.61 2.08
CA ASP A 165 0.33 -13.84 2.42
C ASP A 165 1.49 -14.08 1.45
N ALA A 166 1.22 -14.16 0.15
CA ALA A 166 2.25 -14.47 -0.84
C ALA A 166 3.39 -13.41 -0.86
N PHE A 167 3.06 -12.13 -0.71
CA PHE A 167 4.05 -11.06 -0.80
C PHE A 167 4.78 -10.82 0.53
N PHE A 168 4.06 -10.57 1.63
CA PHE A 168 4.71 -10.23 2.91
C PHE A 168 5.16 -11.49 3.67
N VAL A 169 4.31 -12.51 3.78
CA VAL A 169 4.62 -13.71 4.58
C VAL A 169 5.61 -14.61 3.85
N GLN A 170 5.45 -14.78 2.53
CA GLN A 170 6.28 -15.72 1.78
C GLN A 170 7.48 -15.05 1.11
N ALA A 171 7.28 -14.02 0.27
CA ALA A 171 8.37 -13.42 -0.49
C ALA A 171 9.31 -12.52 0.32
N LEU A 172 8.77 -11.68 1.22
CA LEU A 172 9.57 -10.70 1.97
C LEU A 172 10.08 -11.19 3.34
N SER A 173 9.55 -12.29 3.88
CA SER A 173 10.03 -12.85 5.17
C SER A 173 11.29 -13.72 5.03
N GLY A 174 11.95 -13.74 3.86
CA GLY A 174 13.21 -14.48 3.64
C GLY A 174 13.07 -16.01 3.54
N LYS A 175 11.84 -16.54 3.42
CA LYS A 175 11.61 -17.97 3.19
C LYS A 175 11.76 -18.30 1.70
N PRO A 176 12.35 -19.46 1.32
CA PRO A 176 12.36 -19.88 -0.08
C PRO A 176 10.92 -20.09 -0.56
N PHE A 177 10.49 -19.26 -1.51
CA PHE A 177 9.13 -19.23 -2.03
C PHE A 177 9.11 -19.34 -3.56
N ALA A 178 8.19 -20.16 -4.08
CA ALA A 178 8.13 -20.53 -5.50
C ALA A 178 7.01 -19.81 -6.30
N GLY A 179 6.27 -18.85 -5.71
CA GLY A 179 4.90 -18.59 -6.16
C GLY A 179 4.38 -17.15 -6.20
N ILE A 180 5.12 -16.16 -6.68
CA ILE A 180 4.50 -14.97 -7.31
C ILE A 180 5.13 -14.76 -8.69
N ARG A 181 4.31 -14.81 -9.74
CA ARG A 181 4.73 -14.35 -11.07
C ARG A 181 4.37 -12.89 -11.23
N PHE A 182 5.40 -12.08 -11.22
CA PHE A 182 5.32 -10.68 -11.55
C PHE A 182 5.34 -10.49 -13.06
N LYS A 183 4.32 -9.82 -13.62
CA LYS A 183 4.33 -9.43 -15.04
C LYS A 183 4.79 -7.98 -15.15
N LYS A 184 5.91 -7.76 -15.84
CA LYS A 184 6.39 -6.42 -16.19
C LYS A 184 5.49 -5.80 -17.25
N VAL A 185 4.96 -4.59 -17.03
CA VAL A 185 4.19 -3.86 -18.06
C VAL A 185 4.57 -2.39 -18.02
N GLY A 186 5.75 -2.08 -18.58
CA GLY A 186 6.26 -0.72 -18.70
C GLY A 186 7.74 -0.61 -18.34
N ARG A 187 8.39 0.38 -18.94
CA ARG A 187 9.76 0.80 -18.65
C ARG A 187 9.78 2.33 -18.84
N SER A 188 10.30 3.09 -17.87
CA SER A 188 10.57 4.51 -18.13
C SER A 188 11.61 4.61 -19.25
N ALA A 189 11.54 5.68 -20.05
CA ALA A 189 12.50 5.96 -21.12
C ALA A 189 13.93 6.18 -20.58
N THR A 190 14.07 6.46 -19.29
CA THR A 190 15.32 6.81 -18.58
C THR A 190 15.97 5.63 -17.87
N GLY A 191 15.34 4.44 -17.86
CA GLY A 191 15.96 3.20 -17.39
C GLY A 191 15.84 2.90 -15.90
N SER A 192 15.13 3.71 -15.10
CA SER A 192 14.87 3.44 -13.67
C SER A 192 13.48 2.84 -13.43
N PHE A 193 13.48 1.84 -12.54
CA PHE A 193 12.41 1.06 -11.89
C PHE A 193 11.17 0.60 -12.71
N THR A 194 10.71 -0.61 -12.39
CA THR A 194 9.91 -1.46 -13.27
C THR A 194 8.45 -1.47 -12.84
N ASP A 195 7.48 -1.24 -13.73
CA ASP A 195 6.07 -1.52 -13.45
C ASP A 195 5.87 -3.03 -13.26
N ILE A 196 5.59 -3.49 -12.04
CA ILE A 196 5.51 -4.91 -11.69
C ILE A 196 4.09 -5.26 -11.20
N TYR A 197 3.36 -6.01 -12.02
CA TYR A 197 2.02 -6.51 -11.67
C TYR A 197 2.17 -7.78 -10.85
N ALA A 198 1.53 -7.87 -9.67
CA ALA A 198 1.25 -9.14 -9.05
C ALA A 198 -0.15 -9.59 -9.50
N GLY A 199 -0.24 -10.67 -10.25
CA GLY A 199 -1.55 -11.03 -10.79
C GLY A 199 -1.59 -12.36 -11.54
N LEU A 200 -0.90 -13.38 -11.03
CA LEU A 200 -1.16 -14.76 -11.42
C LEU A 200 -0.99 -15.64 -10.17
N CYS A 201 -2.04 -15.79 -9.36
CA CYS A 201 -2.30 -17.13 -8.82
C CYS A 201 -2.81 -17.95 -10.01
N ALA A 202 -2.07 -19.00 -10.36
CA ALA A 202 -2.52 -19.97 -11.34
C ALA A 202 -3.89 -20.48 -10.90
N SER A 203 -4.84 -20.42 -11.84
CA SER A 203 -6.11 -21.17 -11.78
C SER A 203 -5.83 -22.66 -11.63
#